data_AF-A0A2N8L0L7-F1
#
_entry.id   AF-A0A2N8L0L7-F1
#
_cell.length_a   1.000
_cell.length_b   1.000
_cell.length_c   1.000
_cell.angle_alpha   90.00
_cell.angle_beta   90.00
_cell.angle_gamma   90.00
#
_symmetry.space_group_name_H-M   'P 1'
#
loop_
_entity.id
_entity.type
_entity.pdbx_description
1 polymer ?
#
loop_
_entity_poly.entity_id
_entity_poly.type
_entity_poly.pdbx_seq_one_letter_code
_entity_poly.pdbx_strand_id
1 'polypeptide(L)'
;MLLQQGLKHRILCASIPAACAVVAATLAAGAGDRVAAALAMQFCLWALLGFSCPLIWTGGFRRPFPPSQHLALFKVRTQKLVLVLGAMLPLLAMASRYFAP
;
A
#
# COMPACT_ATOMS: atom_id res chain seq x y z
N MET A 1 -6.09 -18.48 -18.98
CA MET A 1 -4.73 -17.92 -18.80
C MET A 1 -4.70 -16.49 -18.23
N LEU A 2 -5.58 -15.57 -18.67
CA LEU A 2 -5.58 -14.16 -18.20
C LEU A 2 -5.80 -13.99 -16.68
N LEU A 3 -6.65 -14.83 -16.06
CA LEU A 3 -6.93 -14.82 -14.63
C LEU A 3 -5.69 -15.14 -13.77
N GLN A 4 -4.87 -16.10 -14.19
CA GLN A 4 -3.61 -16.46 -13.50
C GLN A 4 -2.56 -15.36 -13.62
N GLN A 5 -2.51 -14.64 -14.74
CA GLN A 5 -1.58 -13.50 -14.93
C GLN A 5 -1.98 -12.30 -14.06
N GLY A 6 -3.28 -12.02 -13.93
CA GLY A 6 -3.81 -10.97 -13.07
C GLY A 6 -3.54 -11.22 -11.58
N LEU A 7 -3.71 -12.46 -11.11
CA LEU A 7 -3.42 -12.85 -9.73
C LEU A 7 -1.93 -12.74 -9.40
N LYS A 8 -1.06 -13.26 -10.28
CA LYS A 8 0.41 -13.16 -10.11
C LYS A 8 0.88 -11.72 -9.99
N HIS A 9 0.32 -10.82 -10.80
CA HIS A 9 0.67 -9.41 -10.75
C HIS A 9 0.19 -8.73 -9.46
N ARG A 10 -1.02 -9.04 -8.98
CA ARG A 10 -1.53 -8.54 -7.69
C ARG A 10 -0.66 -8.98 -6.52
N ILE A 11 -0.24 -10.25 -6.53
CA ILE A 11 0.67 -10.78 -5.52
C ILE A 11 2.02 -10.04 -5.59
N LEU A 12 2.58 -9.86 -6.78
CA LEU A 12 3.83 -9.10 -6.96
C LEU A 12 3.70 -7.66 -6.46
N CYS A 13 2.64 -6.94 -6.85
CA CYS A 13 2.40 -5.56 -6.43
C CYS A 13 2.11 -5.43 -4.93
N ALA A 14 1.48 -6.43 -4.30
CA ALA A 14 1.21 -6.44 -2.87
C ALA A 14 2.40 -6.90 -2.03
N SER A 15 3.30 -7.71 -2.60
CA SER A 15 4.41 -8.33 -1.86
C SER A 15 5.44 -7.32 -1.36
N ILE A 16 5.80 -6.32 -2.16
CA ILE A 16 6.80 -5.31 -1.79
C ILE A 16 6.28 -4.44 -0.63
N PRO A 17 5.07 -3.83 -0.71
CA PRO A 17 4.53 -3.10 0.42
C PRO A 17 4.30 -4.00 1.65
N ALA A 18 3.87 -5.25 1.47
CA ALA A 18 3.69 -6.18 2.59
C ALA A 18 5.01 -6.47 3.33
N ALA A 19 6.11 -6.70 2.60
CA ALA A 19 7.43 -6.88 3.20
C ALA A 19 7.89 -5.64 3.96
N CYS A 20 7.70 -4.45 3.39
CA CYS A 20 7.99 -3.18 4.08
C CYS A 20 7.13 -2.99 5.34
N ALA A 21 5.86 -3.42 5.32
CA ALA A 21 4.98 -3.37 6.48
C ALA A 21 5.49 -4.24 7.62
N VAL A 22 5.93 -5.46 7.32
CA VAL A 22 6.49 -6.39 8.32
C VAL A 22 7.78 -5.82 8.92
N VAL A 23 8.70 -5.31 8.10
CA VAL A 23 9.95 -4.70 8.59
C VAL A 23 9.64 -3.49 9.49
N ALA A 24 8.78 -2.57 9.03
CA ALA A 24 8.39 -1.41 9.82
C ALA A 24 7.68 -1.80 11.13
N ALA A 25 6.84 -2.84 11.12
CA ALA A 25 6.17 -3.35 12.32
C ALA A 25 7.16 -3.95 13.33
N THR A 26 8.16 -4.71 12.85
CA THR A 26 9.21 -5.25 13.73
C THR A 26 10.05 -4.15 14.37
N LEU A 27 10.37 -3.09 13.61
CA LEU A 27 11.07 -1.91 14.14
C LEU A 27 10.23 -1.15 15.16
N ALA A 28 8.92 -1.02 14.92
CA ALA A 28 8.00 -0.40 15.85
C ALA A 28 7.88 -1.18 17.18
N ALA A 29 7.78 -2.50 17.10
CA ALA A 29 7.69 -3.37 18.28
C ALA A 29 8.99 -3.39 19.09
N GLY A 30 10.16 -3.33 18.42
CA GLY A 30 11.46 -3.34 19.09
C GLY A 30 11.85 -2.00 19.73
N ALA A 31 11.55 -0.87 19.08
CA ALA A 31 11.99 0.45 19.52
C ALA A 31 10.89 1.30 20.19
N GLY A 32 9.63 0.85 20.16
CA GLY A 32 8.49 1.65 20.63
C GLY A 32 8.26 2.94 19.81
N ASP A 33 8.84 3.03 18.61
CA ASP A 33 8.75 4.25 17.78
C ASP A 33 7.38 4.33 17.10
N ARG A 34 6.60 5.34 17.49
CA ARG A 34 5.27 5.65 16.93
C ARG A 34 5.33 5.94 15.43
N VAL A 35 6.45 6.47 14.93
CA VAL A 35 6.65 6.73 13.50
C VAL A 35 6.81 5.42 12.73
N ALA A 36 7.58 4.47 13.27
CA ALA A 36 7.72 3.14 12.68
C ALA A 36 6.37 2.39 12.65
N ALA A 37 5.55 2.54 13.70
CA ALA A 37 4.21 1.97 13.74
C ALA A 37 3.29 2.55 12.65
N ALA A 38 3.33 3.87 12.43
CA ALA A 38 2.55 4.53 11.39
C ALA A 38 3.00 4.14 9.97
N LEU A 39 4.31 4.00 9.75
CA LEU A 39 4.86 3.49 8.49
C LEU A 39 4.41 2.05 8.23
N ALA A 40 4.39 1.20 9.26
CA ALA A 40 3.89 -0.17 9.14
C ALA A 40 2.42 -0.20 8.68
N MET A 41 1.56 0.62 9.28
CA MET A 41 0.16 0.73 8.87
C MET A 41 0.01 1.24 7.43
N GLN A 42 0.81 2.25 7.04
CA GLN A 42 0.81 2.77 5.68
C GLN A 42 1.18 1.71 4.64
N PHE A 43 2.26 0.97 4.87
CA PHE A 43 2.70 -0.09 3.97
C PHE A 43 1.68 -1.25 3.90
N CYS A 44 0.99 -1.53 5.01
CA CYS A 44 -0.12 -2.49 5.02
C CYS A 44 -1.29 -2.03 4.14
N LEU A 45 -1.68 -0.76 4.22
CA LEU A 45 -2.71 -0.18 3.35
C LEU A 45 -2.31 -0.22 1.87
N TRP A 46 -1.03 0.01 1.57
CA TRP A 46 -0.51 -0.07 0.21
C TRP A 46 -0.46 -1.50 -0.31
N ALA A 47 -0.18 -2.50 0.54
CA ALA A 47 -0.26 -3.91 0.19
C ALA A 47 -1.69 -4.32 -0.17
N LEU A 48 -2.67 -3.90 0.65
CA LEU A 48 -4.09 -4.12 0.39
C LEU A 48 -4.53 -3.46 -0.92
N LEU A 49 -4.09 -2.23 -1.18
CA LEU A 49 -4.34 -1.55 -2.45
C LEU A 49 -3.73 -2.30 -3.63
N GLY A 50 -2.45 -2.69 -3.56
CA GLY A 50 -1.76 -3.41 -4.63
C GLY A 50 -2.36 -4.79 -4.94
N PHE A 51 -2.96 -5.45 -3.93
CA PHE A 51 -3.69 -6.69 -4.11
C PHE A 51 -5.09 -6.48 -4.71
N SER A 52 -5.81 -5.48 -4.21
CA SER A 52 -7.20 -5.20 -4.59
C SER A 52 -7.34 -4.46 -5.91
N CYS A 53 -6.31 -3.71 -6.31
CA CYS A 53 -6.19 -3.13 -7.63
C CYS A 53 -4.73 -3.10 -8.09
N PRO A 54 -4.43 -3.48 -9.34
CA PRO A 54 -3.13 -3.13 -9.91
C PRO A 54 -3.06 -1.61 -9.98
N LEU A 55 -2.37 -1.02 -9.00
CA LEU A 55 -2.05 0.39 -8.97
C LEU A 55 -1.27 0.74 -10.23
N ILE A 56 -1.36 2.01 -10.60
CA ILE A 56 -0.90 2.69 -11.83
C ILE A 56 0.64 2.60 -12.05
N TRP A 57 1.33 1.64 -11.44
CA TRP A 57 2.74 1.34 -11.66
C TRP A 57 3.01 0.58 -12.98
N THR A 58 2.00 0.31 -13.79
CA THR A 58 2.17 -0.20 -15.15
C THR A 58 2.14 0.88 -16.22
N GLY A 59 2.16 2.17 -15.87
CA GLY A 59 2.37 3.25 -16.85
C GLY A 59 3.70 3.15 -17.62
N GLY A 60 4.67 2.38 -17.10
CA GLY A 60 5.97 2.13 -17.75
C GLY A 60 6.05 0.86 -18.61
N PHE A 61 5.11 -0.09 -18.47
CA PHE A 61 5.02 -1.24 -19.37
C PHE A 61 3.86 -1.00 -20.32
N ARG A 62 4.17 -0.66 -21.58
CA ARG A 62 3.24 -0.40 -22.71
C ARG A 62 2.35 -1.59 -23.09
N ARG A 63 1.87 -2.37 -22.14
CA ARG A 63 0.85 -3.39 -22.35
C ARG A 63 -0.37 -2.95 -21.54
N PRO A 64 -1.51 -2.65 -22.17
CA PRO A 64 -2.75 -2.50 -21.44
C PRO A 64 -2.93 -3.80 -20.68
N PHE A 65 -2.86 -3.73 -19.35
CA PHE A 65 -3.30 -4.82 -18.51
C PHE A 65 -4.70 -5.18 -19.01
N PRO A 66 -5.02 -6.46 -19.32
CA PRO A 66 -6.36 -6.80 -19.79
C PRO A 66 -7.34 -6.17 -18.80
N PRO A 67 -8.39 -5.46 -19.26
CA PRO A 67 -9.21 -4.61 -18.42
C PRO A 67 -9.90 -5.48 -17.38
N SER A 68 -9.22 -5.74 -16.28
CA SER A 68 -9.69 -6.48 -15.13
C SER A 68 -10.58 -5.54 -14.31
N GLN A 69 -11.43 -4.77 -14.99
CA GLN A 69 -12.43 -3.90 -14.41
C GLN A 69 -13.38 -4.75 -13.55
N HIS A 70 -13.65 -6.00 -13.96
CA HIS A 70 -14.41 -6.99 -13.20
C HIS A 70 -13.69 -7.56 -11.97
N LEU A 71 -12.38 -7.33 -11.83
CA LEU A 71 -11.61 -7.73 -10.64
C LEU A 71 -11.14 -6.54 -9.80
N ALA A 72 -11.42 -5.29 -10.24
CA ALA A 72 -11.08 -4.09 -9.50
C ALA A 72 -12.09 -3.93 -8.35
N LEU A 73 -11.67 -4.29 -7.14
CA LEU A 73 -12.51 -4.18 -5.95
C LEU A 73 -12.71 -2.72 -5.51
N PHE A 74 -11.83 -1.82 -5.97
CA PHE A 74 -11.89 -0.40 -5.66
C PHE A 74 -11.91 0.47 -6.91
N LYS A 75 -12.79 1.48 -6.90
CA LYS A 75 -12.79 2.57 -7.89
C LYS A 75 -11.50 3.39 -7.75
N VAL A 76 -11.07 4.02 -8.84
CA VAL A 76 -9.91 4.93 -8.87
C VAL A 76 -10.01 6.04 -7.82
N ARG A 77 -11.22 6.57 -7.57
CA ARG A 77 -11.47 7.55 -6.50
C ARG A 77 -11.11 7.00 -5.13
N THR A 78 -11.50 5.75 -4.83
CA THR A 78 -11.21 5.10 -3.55
C THR A 78 -9.71 4.82 -3.40
N GLN A 79 -9.02 4.43 -4.48
CA GLN A 79 -7.56 4.23 -4.45
C GLN A 79 -6.81 5.53 -4.12
N LYS A 80 -7.17 6.64 -4.78
CA LYS A 80 -6.60 7.95 -4.48
C LYS A 80 -6.85 8.36 -3.02
N LEU A 81 -8.06 8.11 -2.53
CA LEU A 81 -8.42 8.43 -1.15
C LEU A 81 -7.60 7.61 -0.14
N VAL A 82 -7.43 6.30 -0.37
CA VAL A 82 -6.59 5.45 0.49
C VAL A 82 -5.11 5.82 0.40
N LEU A 83 -4.62 6.24 -0.77
CA LEU A 83 -3.24 6.78 -0.90
C LEU A 83 -3.06 8.06 -0.10
N VAL A 84 -4.00 9.00 -0.17
CA VAL A 84 -3.96 10.25 0.59
C VAL A 84 -4.05 9.98 2.09
N LEU A 85 -4.99 9.13 2.53
CA LEU A 85 -5.08 8.72 3.94
C LEU A 85 -3.82 8.02 4.42
N GLY A 86 -3.25 7.14 3.60
CA GLY A 86 -1.99 6.45 3.88
C GLY A 86 -0.81 7.42 4.03
N ALA A 87 -0.75 8.50 3.24
CA ALA A 87 0.28 9.52 3.35
C ALA A 87 0.09 10.46 4.57
N MET A 88 -1.15 10.63 5.04
CA MET A 88 -1.45 11.45 6.22
C MET A 88 -1.07 10.77 7.55
N LEU A 89 -1.10 9.44 7.62
CA LEU A 89 -0.70 8.66 8.80
C LEU A 89 0.72 8.93 9.31
N PRO A 90 1.79 8.84 8.48
CA PRO A 90 3.14 9.15 8.93
C PRO A 90 3.32 10.65 9.25
N LEU A 91 2.60 11.55 8.56
CA LEU A 91 2.61 12.98 8.85
C LEU A 91 2.02 13.28 10.24
N LEU A 92 0.88 12.67 10.58
CA LEU A 92 0.28 12.75 11.91
C LEU A 92 1.19 12.15 12.98
N ALA A 93 1.83 11.02 12.69
CA ALA A 93 2.77 10.40 13.62
C ALA A 93 4.01 11.26 13.85
N MET A 94 4.58 11.87 12.80
CA MET A 94 5.66 12.85 12.94
C MET A 94 5.20 14.07 13.73
N ALA A 95 4.04 14.66 13.41
CA ALA A 95 3.49 15.79 14.15
C ALA A 95 3.31 15.46 15.64
N SER A 96 2.81 14.27 15.96
CA SER A 96 2.67 13.83 17.36
C SER A 96 4.01 13.72 18.10
N ARG A 97 5.13 13.48 17.39
CA ARG A 97 6.47 13.45 17.98
C ARG A 97 6.99 14.85 18.32
N TYR A 98 6.52 15.89 17.61
CA TYR A 98 6.89 17.28 17.86
C TYR A 98 5.95 18.01 18.83
N PHE A 99 4.69 17.56 18.95
CA PHE A 99 3.66 18.23 19.75
C PHE A 99 3.21 17.45 21.00
N ALA A 100 3.65 16.19 21.20
CA ALA A 100 3.42 15.50 22.48
C ALA A 100 4.55 15.85 23.48
N PRO A 101 4.21 16.32 24.70
CA PRO A 101 5.19 16.63 25.75
C PRO A 101 5.92 15.39 26.27
#